data_AF-A0A966JGI1-F1
#
_entry.id   AF-A0A966JGI1-F1
#
_cell.length_a   1.000
_cell.length_b   1.000
_cell.length_c   1.000
_cell.angle_alpha   90.00
_cell.angle_beta   90.00
_cell.angle_gamma   90.00
#
_symmetry.space_group_name_H-M   'P 1'
#
loop_
_entity.id
_entity.type
_entity.pdbx_description
1 polymer ?
#
loop_
_entity_poly.entity_id
_entity_poly.type
_entity_poly.pdbx_seq_one_letter_code
_entity_poly.pdbx_strand_id
1 'polypeptide(L)'
;MPQFETLIHSRSSVTIDQAHKLRELVADWQLLSDLSFADLILWVPIRKDMKMWPTGHVAVAHIRPTTAATVFTNDVIGDEVMWGSRPRIDSALSSGEIVRDSEAEKVGELMIKEEAIPVVFDGQVIAVITRHRNAELMRSP
;
A
#
# COMPACT_ATOMS: atom_id res chain seq x y z
N MET A 1 -11.44 13.45 3.77
CA MET A 1 -11.94 12.08 3.56
C MET A 1 -12.21 11.44 4.92
N PRO A 2 -13.46 11.39 5.40
CA PRO A 2 -13.75 10.98 6.77
C PRO A 2 -13.38 9.52 7.10
N GLN A 3 -13.45 8.62 6.11
CA GLN A 3 -13.09 7.20 6.29
C GLN A 3 -11.59 6.98 6.51
N PHE A 4 -10.73 7.73 5.80
CA PHE A 4 -9.27 7.69 5.94
C PHE A 4 -8.82 8.08 7.36
N GLU A 5 -9.32 9.21 7.85
CA GLU A 5 -9.02 9.70 9.21
C GLU A 5 -9.53 8.73 10.28
N THR A 6 -10.73 8.18 10.09
CA THR A 6 -11.29 7.19 11.01
C THR A 6 -10.41 5.95 11.09
N LEU A 7 -9.92 5.43 9.96
CA LEU A 7 -9.06 4.24 9.93
C LEU A 7 -7.69 4.51 10.57
N ILE A 8 -7.07 5.65 10.27
CA ILE A 8 -5.77 6.01 10.87
C ILE A 8 -5.89 6.20 12.38
N HIS A 9 -6.86 6.98 12.86
CA HIS A 9 -6.99 7.29 14.29
C HIS A 9 -7.47 6.12 15.13
N SER A 10 -8.29 5.21 14.58
CA SER A 10 -8.84 4.08 15.35
C SER A 10 -7.88 2.91 15.49
N ARG A 11 -6.94 2.72 14.55
CA ARG A 11 -6.19 1.47 14.40
C ARG A 11 -4.67 1.62 14.35
N SER A 12 -4.15 2.84 14.29
CA SER A 12 -2.71 3.07 14.16
C SER A 12 -2.18 4.07 15.17
N SER A 13 -0.90 3.94 15.52
CA SER A 13 -0.16 4.89 16.34
C SER A 13 0.42 6.06 15.55
N VAL A 14 -0.17 6.37 14.38
CA VAL A 14 0.29 7.42 13.48
C VAL A 14 0.05 8.80 14.13
N THR A 15 1.11 9.61 14.18
CA THR A 15 1.02 10.97 14.73
C THR A 15 0.28 11.91 13.78
N ILE A 16 -0.08 13.11 14.25
CA ILE A 16 -0.76 14.12 13.42
C ILE A 16 0.10 14.48 12.19
N ASP A 17 1.41 14.67 12.36
CA ASP A 17 2.32 15.02 11.27
C ASP A 17 2.47 13.88 10.25
N GLN A 18 2.53 12.64 10.74
CA GLN A 18 2.56 11.46 9.86
C GLN A 18 1.24 11.30 9.10
N ALA A 19 0.10 11.50 9.76
CA ALA A 19 -1.21 11.48 9.11
C ALA A 19 -1.33 12.59 8.05
N HIS A 20 -0.79 13.78 8.34
CA HIS A 20 -0.70 14.88 7.38
C HIS A 20 0.10 14.45 6.14
N LYS A 21 1.27 13.84 6.34
CA LYS A 21 2.12 13.37 5.25
C LYS A 21 1.44 12.31 4.38
N LEU A 22 0.77 11.34 5.01
CA LEU A 22 0.03 10.31 4.28
C LEU A 22 -1.14 10.91 3.50
N ARG A 23 -1.81 11.93 4.04
CA ARG A 23 -2.89 12.63 3.34
C ARG A 23 -2.37 13.38 2.12
N GLU A 24 -1.26 14.10 2.22
CA GLU A 24 -0.63 14.76 1.07
C GLU A 24 -0.28 13.75 -0.02
N LEU A 25 0.26 12.59 0.37
CA LEU A 25 0.59 11.51 -0.55
C LEU A 25 -0.65 11.00 -1.30
N VAL A 26 -1.76 10.78 -0.59
CA VAL A 26 -3.00 10.25 -1.17
C VAL A 26 -3.79 11.30 -1.97
N ALA A 27 -3.60 12.59 -1.70
CA ALA A 27 -4.37 13.66 -2.34
C ALA A 27 -4.21 13.67 -3.87
N ASP A 28 -2.98 13.48 -4.38
CA ASP A 28 -2.65 13.64 -5.80
C ASP A 28 -1.93 12.43 -6.42
N TRP A 29 -1.99 11.25 -5.79
CA TRP A 29 -1.34 10.03 -6.31
C TRP A 29 -2.02 9.41 -7.54
N GLN A 30 -3.08 10.02 -8.10
CA GLN A 30 -3.68 9.56 -9.37
C GLN A 30 -2.63 9.55 -10.48
N LEU A 31 -1.80 10.58 -10.57
CA LEU A 31 -0.72 10.65 -11.56
C LEU A 31 0.27 9.49 -11.40
N LEU A 32 0.58 9.10 -10.15
CA LEU A 32 1.46 7.96 -9.88
C LEU A 32 0.83 6.65 -10.33
N SER A 33 -0.46 6.46 -10.07
CA SER A 33 -1.22 5.28 -10.52
C SER A 33 -1.26 5.19 -12.05
N ASP A 34 -1.58 6.30 -12.72
CA ASP A 34 -1.70 6.36 -14.18
C ASP A 34 -0.37 6.15 -14.90
N LEU A 35 0.72 6.78 -14.43
CA LEU A 35 2.06 6.62 -14.99
C LEU A 35 2.63 5.22 -14.75
N SER A 36 2.19 4.56 -13.69
CA SER A 36 2.64 3.20 -13.36
C SER A 36 1.74 2.11 -13.92
N PHE A 37 0.61 2.47 -14.55
CA PHE A 37 -0.42 1.56 -15.05
C PHE A 37 -0.86 0.54 -13.98
N ALA A 38 -0.96 1.00 -12.72
CA ALA A 38 -1.07 0.11 -11.58
C ALA A 38 -2.03 0.65 -10.51
N ASP A 39 -2.73 -0.27 -9.87
CA ASP A 39 -3.46 0.00 -8.64
C ASP A 39 -2.48 0.22 -7.49
N LEU A 40 -2.72 1.25 -6.68
CA LEU A 40 -1.92 1.54 -5.49
C LEU A 40 -2.78 1.45 -4.24
N ILE A 41 -2.30 0.72 -3.23
CA ILE A 41 -2.95 0.59 -1.93
C ILE A 41 -1.98 1.08 -0.85
N LEU A 42 -2.44 1.97 0.02
CA LEU A 42 -1.69 2.43 1.17
C LEU A 42 -2.05 1.59 2.40
N TRP A 43 -1.04 0.94 2.96
CA TRP A 43 -1.12 0.12 4.16
C TRP A 43 -0.46 0.80 5.34
N VAL A 44 -1.16 0.90 6.46
CA VAL A 44 -0.64 1.46 7.71
C VAL A 44 -0.48 0.34 8.74
N PRO A 45 0.65 0.27 9.48
CA PRO A 45 0.84 -0.74 10.51
C PRO A 45 -0.17 -0.58 11.65
N ILE A 46 -0.77 -1.70 12.06
CA ILE A 46 -1.64 -1.78 13.22
C ILE A 46 -0.77 -2.01 14.46
N ARG A 47 -0.62 -0.96 15.29
CA ARG A 47 0.11 -0.99 16.56
C ARG A 47 -0.35 0.16 17.46
N LYS A 48 -0.23 -0.01 18.78
CA LYS A 48 -0.59 1.04 19.76
C LYS A 48 0.49 2.11 19.94
N ASP A 49 1.74 1.78 19.66
CA ASP A 49 2.90 2.67 19.77
C ASP A 49 3.91 2.29 18.69
N MET A 50 4.63 3.28 18.18
CA MET A 50 5.64 3.14 17.15
C MET A 50 6.85 2.30 17.56
N LYS A 51 7.11 2.19 18.87
CA LYS A 51 8.16 1.32 19.43
C LYS A 51 7.77 -0.15 19.48
N MET A 52 6.50 -0.48 19.27
CA MET A 52 6.02 -1.86 19.29
C MET A 52 6.04 -2.48 17.90
N TRP A 53 6.19 -3.80 17.90
CA TRP A 53 5.98 -4.58 16.70
C TRP A 53 4.51 -4.52 16.26
N PRO A 54 4.23 -4.32 14.97
CA PRO A 54 2.87 -4.33 14.45
C PRO A 54 2.25 -5.73 14.51
N THR A 55 0.94 -5.78 14.78
CA THR A 55 0.15 -7.02 14.71
C THR A 55 -0.30 -7.34 13.29
N GLY A 56 -0.22 -6.36 12.40
CA GLY A 56 -0.68 -6.43 11.02
C GLY A 56 -0.69 -5.08 10.35
N HIS A 57 -1.45 -4.98 9.26
CA HIS A 57 -1.59 -3.77 8.45
C HIS A 57 -3.05 -3.57 8.08
N VAL A 58 -3.47 -2.32 7.98
CA VAL A 58 -4.80 -1.94 7.49
C VAL A 58 -4.65 -1.11 6.21
N ALA A 59 -5.43 -1.45 5.19
CA ALA A 59 -5.52 -0.65 3.98
C ALA A 59 -6.36 0.61 4.27
N VAL A 60 -5.76 1.79 4.11
CA VAL A 60 -6.42 3.08 4.45
C VAL A 60 -6.80 3.89 3.23
N ALA A 61 -6.18 3.62 2.08
CA ALA A 61 -6.47 4.28 0.82
C ALA A 61 -6.17 3.34 -0.36
N HIS A 62 -6.92 3.50 -1.44
CA HIS A 62 -6.77 2.74 -2.67
C HIS A 62 -7.05 3.68 -3.84
N ILE A 63 -6.20 3.63 -4.87
CA ILE A 63 -6.41 4.34 -6.13
C ILE A 63 -6.22 3.38 -7.30
N ARG A 64 -7.09 3.53 -8.30
CA ARG A 64 -7.08 2.72 -9.53
C ARG A 64 -6.62 3.59 -10.69
N PRO A 65 -5.84 3.04 -11.64
CA PRO A 65 -5.41 3.80 -12.80
C PRO A 65 -6.60 4.03 -13.73
N THR A 66 -6.62 5.19 -14.38
CA THR A 66 -7.54 5.49 -15.49
C THR A 66 -7.00 5.02 -16.84
N THR A 67 -5.71 4.67 -16.88
CA THR A 67 -4.95 4.33 -18.09
C THR A 67 -4.82 2.82 -18.35
N ALA A 68 -5.26 1.97 -17.41
CA ALA A 68 -5.18 0.52 -17.50
C ALA A 68 -6.34 -0.17 -16.76
N ALA A 69 -6.59 -1.43 -17.06
CA ALA A 69 -7.56 -2.22 -16.31
C ALA A 69 -7.04 -2.50 -14.89
N THR A 70 -7.88 -2.27 -13.88
CA THR A 70 -7.59 -2.61 -12.49
C THR A 70 -7.51 -4.13 -12.31
N VAL A 71 -6.64 -4.58 -11.41
CA VAL A 71 -6.57 -5.99 -10.99
C VAL A 71 -7.47 -6.30 -9.79
N PHE A 72 -8.13 -5.29 -9.21
CA PHE A 72 -9.01 -5.42 -8.07
C PHE A 72 -10.48 -5.28 -8.46
N THR A 73 -11.26 -6.32 -8.19
CA THR A 73 -12.72 -6.30 -8.38
C THR A 73 -13.44 -5.63 -7.21
N ASN A 74 -12.86 -5.68 -6.01
CA ASN A 74 -13.47 -5.25 -4.77
C ASN A 74 -12.80 -3.99 -4.22
N ASP A 75 -13.51 -3.28 -3.33
CA ASP A 75 -12.87 -2.28 -2.49
C ASP A 75 -12.10 -3.01 -1.38
N VAL A 76 -10.90 -2.52 -1.08
CA VAL A 76 -9.97 -3.09 -0.11
C VAL A 76 -9.75 -2.15 1.07
N ILE A 77 -10.34 -0.94 1.06
CA ILE A 77 -10.19 0.02 2.15
C ILE A 77 -10.84 -0.54 3.41
N GLY A 78 -10.06 -0.64 4.48
CA GLY A 78 -10.45 -1.23 5.76
C GLY A 78 -10.05 -2.69 5.91
N ASP A 79 -9.54 -3.34 4.86
CA ASP A 79 -9.04 -4.70 4.97
C ASP A 79 -7.83 -4.76 5.90
N GLU A 80 -7.84 -5.74 6.79
CA GLU A 80 -6.76 -5.99 7.74
C GLU A 80 -6.03 -7.27 7.37
N VAL A 81 -4.71 -7.20 7.35
CA VAL A 81 -3.83 -8.36 7.12
C VAL A 81 -2.96 -8.57 8.34
N MET A 82 -2.91 -9.80 8.83
CA MET A 82 -2.05 -10.14 9.97
C MET A 82 -0.58 -10.08 9.57
N TRP A 83 0.27 -9.75 10.53
CA TRP A 83 1.71 -9.86 10.35
C TRP A 83 2.09 -11.30 9.97
N GLY A 84 2.98 -11.45 8.99
CA GLY A 84 3.37 -12.73 8.42
C GLY A 84 2.48 -13.21 7.27
N SER A 85 1.28 -12.65 7.09
CA SER A 85 0.40 -13.01 5.97
C SER A 85 0.79 -12.34 4.65
N ARG A 86 1.46 -11.18 4.69
CA ARG A 86 1.98 -10.50 3.49
C ARG A 86 3.46 -10.15 3.68
N PRO A 87 4.37 -11.12 3.48
CA PRO A 87 5.80 -10.96 3.78
C PRO A 87 6.47 -9.77 3.09
N ARG A 88 5.98 -9.33 1.91
CA ARG A 88 6.53 -8.18 1.19
C ARG A 88 6.22 -6.86 1.89
N ILE A 89 5.00 -6.69 2.39
CA ILE A 89 4.60 -5.51 3.17
C ILE A 89 5.39 -5.49 4.48
N ASP A 90 5.45 -6.64 5.16
CA ASP A 90 6.19 -6.83 6.41
C ASP A 90 7.69 -6.47 6.23
N SER A 91 8.29 -6.94 5.14
CA SER A 91 9.70 -6.68 4.81
C SER A 91 9.93 -5.21 4.49
N ALA A 92 9.11 -4.60 3.63
CA ALA A 92 9.26 -3.18 3.30
C ALA A 92 9.10 -2.27 4.53
N LEU A 93 8.15 -2.60 5.42
CA LEU A 93 7.96 -1.87 6.67
C LEU A 93 9.18 -1.97 7.60
N SER A 94 9.76 -3.16 7.73
CA SER A 94 10.86 -3.42 8.67
C SER A 94 12.24 -3.03 8.15
N SER A 95 12.50 -3.15 6.85
CA SER A 95 13.79 -2.82 6.23
C SER A 95 13.87 -1.36 5.77
N GLY A 96 12.74 -0.74 5.41
CA GLY A 96 12.74 0.55 4.73
C GLY A 96 13.23 0.46 3.28
N GLU A 97 13.30 -0.74 2.71
CA GLU A 97 13.66 -0.97 1.30
C GLU A 97 12.44 -1.33 0.46
N ILE A 98 12.53 -1.06 -0.84
CA ILE A 98 11.52 -1.47 -1.82
C ILE A 98 11.66 -2.97 -2.07
N VAL A 99 10.56 -3.72 -1.89
CA VAL A 99 10.50 -5.16 -2.11
C VAL A 99 9.68 -5.44 -3.36
N ARG A 100 10.25 -6.19 -4.31
CA ARG A 100 9.62 -6.49 -5.61
C ARG A 100 9.40 -7.97 -5.77
N ASP A 101 8.35 -8.33 -6.49
CA ASP A 101 8.24 -9.66 -7.06
C ASP A 101 9.33 -9.95 -8.08
N SER A 102 10.00 -11.09 -7.91
CA SER A 102 10.83 -11.70 -8.94
C SER A 102 9.97 -12.27 -10.07
N GLU A 103 8.79 -12.81 -9.75
CA GLU A 103 7.87 -13.49 -10.68
C GLU A 103 6.43 -12.99 -10.52
N ALA A 104 5.66 -13.01 -11.60
CA ALA A 104 4.24 -12.64 -11.52
C ALA A 104 3.43 -13.76 -10.85
N GLU A 105 2.54 -13.39 -9.94
CA GLU A 105 1.65 -14.32 -9.25
C GLU A 105 0.32 -14.44 -10.01
N LYS A 106 -0.19 -15.65 -10.16
CA LYS A 106 -1.48 -15.89 -10.81
C LYS A 106 -2.62 -15.69 -9.81
N VAL A 107 -3.45 -14.68 -10.02
CA VAL A 107 -4.63 -14.38 -9.20
C VAL A 107 -5.87 -14.44 -10.09
N GLY A 108 -6.66 -15.50 -9.92
CA GLY A 108 -7.75 -15.81 -10.83
C GLY A 108 -7.21 -16.09 -12.24
N GLU A 109 -7.59 -15.24 -13.19
CA GLU A 109 -7.13 -15.30 -14.59
C GLU A 109 -5.96 -14.34 -14.89
N LEU A 110 -5.61 -13.45 -13.97
CA LEU A 110 -4.62 -12.40 -14.20
C LEU A 110 -3.25 -12.82 -13.66
N MET A 111 -2.19 -12.40 -14.35
CA MET A 111 -0.83 -12.45 -13.83
C MET A 111 -0.50 -11.10 -13.20
N ILE A 112 -0.36 -11.03 -11.88
CA ILE A 112 -0.14 -9.79 -11.14
C ILE A 112 1.33 -9.70 -10.71
N LYS A 113 1.97 -8.56 -10.93
CA LYS A 113 3.25 -8.22 -10.29
C LYS A 113 3.02 -7.21 -9.16
N GLU A 114 3.44 -7.58 -7.96
CA GLU A 114 3.37 -6.74 -6.77
C GLU A 114 4.74 -6.10 -6.47
N GLU A 115 4.71 -4.87 -5.99
CA GLU A 115 5.87 -4.19 -5.39
C GLU A 115 5.41 -3.48 -4.11
N ALA A 116 6.14 -3.67 -3.01
CA ALA A 116 5.91 -3.01 -1.74
C ALA A 116 6.95 -1.88 -1.55
N ILE A 117 6.47 -0.66 -1.39
CA ILE A 117 7.26 0.58 -1.37
C ILE A 117 7.07 1.25 -0.01
N PRO A 118 8.13 1.40 0.80
CA PRO A 118 8.02 2.04 2.11
C PRO A 118 7.76 3.54 1.96
N VAL A 119 6.88 4.07 2.81
CA VAL A 119 6.64 5.51 2.95
C VAL A 119 7.39 5.98 4.19
N VAL A 120 8.41 6.81 3.98
CA VAL A 120 9.30 7.30 5.03
C VAL A 120 8.96 8.74 5.40
N PHE A 121 8.92 9.04 6.69
CA PHE A 121 8.78 10.38 7.25
C PHE A 121 9.71 10.50 8.46
N ASP A 122 10.54 11.54 8.50
CA ASP A 122 11.55 11.78 9.54
C ASP A 122 12.43 10.55 9.87
N GLY A 123 12.85 9.83 8.82
CA GLY A 123 13.70 8.65 8.95
C GLY A 123 12.99 7.38 9.43
N GLN A 124 11.67 7.44 9.61
CA GLN A 124 10.85 6.29 10.03
C GLN A 124 9.92 5.83 8.91
N VAL A 125 9.78 4.51 8.74
CA VAL A 125 8.76 3.93 7.86
C VAL A 125 7.39 4.00 8.56
N ILE A 126 6.47 4.79 8.00
CA ILE A 126 5.16 5.09 8.60
C ILE A 126 4.02 4.35 7.90
N ALA A 127 4.22 3.90 6.67
CA ALA A 127 3.27 3.13 5.87
C ALA A 127 4.00 2.39 4.75
N VAL A 128 3.28 1.55 4.02
CA VAL A 128 3.77 0.87 2.81
C VAL A 128 2.74 1.03 1.70
N ILE A 129 3.18 1.41 0.51
CA ILE A 129 2.36 1.34 -0.71
C ILE A 129 2.61 0.00 -1.38
N THR A 130 1.55 -0.77 -1.64
CA THR A 130 1.65 -1.87 -2.60
C THR A 130 1.18 -1.42 -3.96
N ARG A 131 1.99 -1.67 -4.99
CA ARG A 131 1.71 -1.40 -6.39
C ARG A 131 1.42 -2.70 -7.12
N HIS A 132 0.23 -2.79 -7.72
CA HIS A 132 -0.25 -4.00 -8.39
C HIS A 132 -0.52 -3.73 -9.86
N ARG A 133 0.11 -4.52 -10.73
CA ARG A 133 -0.06 -4.38 -12.18
C ARG A 133 -0.32 -5.72 -12.83
N ASN A 134 -1.13 -5.72 -13.89
CA ASN A 134 -1.26 -6.87 -14.76
C ASN A 134 0.01 -7.01 -15.63
N ALA A 135 0.70 -8.14 -15.49
CA ALA A 135 1.93 -8.46 -16.21
C ALA A 135 1.70 -8.68 -17.71
N GLU A 136 0.49 -9.05 -18.14
CA GLU A 136 0.14 -9.31 -19.55
C GLU A 136 -0.16 -8.02 -20.33
N LEU A 137 -0.59 -6.97 -19.64
CA LEU A 137 -0.84 -5.65 -20.25
C LEU A 137 0.44 -4.83 -20.40
N MET A 138 1.58 -5.31 -19.89
CA MET A 138 2.88 -4.74 -20.22
C MET A 138 3.21 -5.08 -21.67
N ARG A 139 3.19 -4.06 -22.54
CA ARG A 139 4.03 -4.13 -23.75
C ARG A 139 5.47 -4.09 -23.27
N SER A 140 6.20 -5.19 -23.42
CA SER A 140 7.66 -5.13 -23.39
C SER A 140 8.12 -4.14 -24.48
N PRO A 141 9.07 -3.24 -24.20
CA PRO A 141 9.74 -2.52 -25.27
C PRO A 141 10.46 -3.49 -26.22
#